data_AF-A0A930RAL6-F1
#
_entry.id   AF-A0A930RAL6-F1
#
_cell.length_a   1.000
_cell.length_b   1.000
_cell.length_c   1.000
_cell.angle_alpha   90.00
_cell.angle_beta   90.00
_cell.angle_gamma   90.00
#
_symmetry.space_group_name_H-M   'P 1'
#
loop_
_entity.id
_entity.type
_entity.pdbx_description
1 polymer ?
#
loop_
_entity_poly.entity_id
_entity_poly.type
_entity_poly.pdbx_seq_one_letter_code
_entity_poly.pdbx_strand_id
1 'polypeptide(L)'
;ERHLSRLLWKMQAESIVVFPEGIGVIPYMTPGTNAIGEATAAKMAEFRAVIWPHHGLFASGDTLDETYGLIEVIEKAAMIYSQVGAQGGKILQEITDVQLQEIAEYFNMTPHEGFLDV
;
A
#
# COMPACT_ATOMS: atom_id res chain seq x y z
N GLU A 1 7.24 0.71 5.79
CA GLU A 1 5.98 1.34 5.35
C GLU A 1 6.22 2.31 4.20
N ARG A 2 6.97 3.41 4.40
CA ARG A 2 7.34 4.38 3.35
C ARG A 2 7.80 3.76 2.03
N HIS A 3 8.89 2.98 2.06
CA HIS A 3 9.47 2.39 0.85
C HIS A 3 8.46 1.52 0.09
N LEU A 4 7.75 0.65 0.81
CA LEU A 4 6.77 -0.27 0.22
C LEU A 4 5.58 0.49 -0.38
N SER A 5 5.00 1.43 0.37
CA SER A 5 3.85 2.22 -0.06
C SER A 5 4.19 3.02 -1.30
N ARG A 6 5.33 3.72 -1.28
CA ARG A 6 5.82 4.49 -2.42
C ARG A 6 6.10 3.61 -3.63
N LEU A 7 6.68 2.43 -3.43
CA LEU A 7 6.93 1.48 -4.50
C LEU A 7 5.63 1.03 -5.18
N LEU A 8 4.59 0.69 -4.39
CA LEU A 8 3.30 0.26 -4.93
C LEU A 8 2.50 1.41 -5.57
N TRP A 9 2.62 2.63 -5.06
CA TRP A 9 2.08 3.83 -5.73
C TRP A 9 2.64 4.03 -7.14
N LYS A 10 3.90 3.64 -7.36
CA LYS A 10 4.56 3.78 -8.67
C LYS A 10 4.17 2.72 -9.70
N MET A 11 3.51 1.63 -9.29
CA MET A 11 3.16 0.54 -10.21
C MET A 11 1.90 0.81 -11.02
N GLN A 12 0.99 1.65 -10.52
CA GLN A 12 -0.20 2.10 -11.23
C GLN A 12 -0.73 3.40 -10.61
N ALA A 13 -1.19 4.34 -11.44
CA ALA A 13 -1.52 5.71 -11.02
C ALA A 13 -2.62 5.77 -9.94
N GLU A 14 -3.61 4.87 -9.99
CA GLU A 14 -4.71 4.82 -9.03
C GLU A 14 -4.27 4.45 -7.60
N SER A 15 -3.12 3.80 -7.42
CA SER A 15 -2.67 3.33 -6.11
C SER A 15 -2.56 4.47 -5.08
N ILE A 16 -2.02 5.64 -5.45
CA ILE A 16 -1.93 6.78 -4.52
C ILE A 16 -3.29 7.41 -4.21
N VAL A 17 -4.26 7.24 -5.11
CA VAL A 17 -5.63 7.74 -4.91
C VAL A 17 -6.42 6.79 -4.02
N VAL A 18 -6.23 5.48 -4.19
CA VAL A 18 -6.97 4.43 -3.49
C VAL A 18 -6.46 4.24 -2.06
N PHE A 19 -5.16 4.33 -1.83
CA PHE A 19 -4.55 4.23 -0.49
C PHE A 19 -3.49 5.33 -0.25
N PRO A 20 -3.89 6.61 -0.17
CA PRO A 20 -2.97 7.73 0.03
C PRO A 20 -2.23 7.66 1.37
N GLU A 21 -2.81 7.02 2.39
CA GLU A 21 -2.15 6.78 3.66
C GLU A 21 -1.02 5.74 3.57
N GLY A 22 -0.98 4.95 2.50
CA GLY A 22 -0.01 3.88 2.30
C GLY A 22 -0.46 2.56 2.92
N ILE A 23 0.50 1.68 3.18
CA ILE A 23 0.26 0.35 3.74
C ILE A 23 1.10 0.16 5.00
N GLY A 24 0.40 -0.14 6.10
CA GLY A 24 1.00 -0.47 7.38
C GLY A 24 1.67 -1.83 7.33
N VAL A 25 2.75 -2.01 8.09
CA VAL A 25 3.45 -3.30 8.16
C VAL A 25 3.78 -3.59 9.62
N ILE A 26 3.33 -4.74 10.13
CA ILE A 26 3.73 -5.22 11.45
C ILE A 26 4.90 -6.20 11.35
N PRO A 27 5.66 -6.44 12.43
CA PRO A 27 6.60 -7.56 12.47
C PRO A 27 5.90 -8.91 12.23
N TYR A 28 6.65 -9.93 11.80
CA TYR A 28 6.12 -11.29 11.80
C TYR A 28 5.72 -11.70 13.24
N MET A 29 4.52 -12.26 13.38
CA MET A 29 3.97 -12.74 14.65
C MET A 29 3.16 -14.01 14.39
N THR A 30 2.98 -14.84 15.42
CA THR A 30 2.20 -16.07 15.30
C THR A 30 0.71 -15.75 15.05
N PRO A 31 0.11 -16.24 13.95
CA PRO A 31 -1.29 -16.00 13.63
C PRO A 31 -2.25 -16.59 14.67
N GLY A 32 -3.44 -16.01 14.79
CA GLY A 32 -4.49 -16.51 15.69
C GLY A 32 -4.28 -16.20 17.17
N THR A 33 -3.34 -15.30 17.50
CA THR A 33 -3.08 -14.85 18.87
C THR A 33 -3.67 -13.46 19.14
N ASN A 34 -3.97 -13.15 20.41
CA ASN A 34 -4.42 -11.79 20.76
C ASN A 34 -3.35 -10.74 20.44
N ALA A 35 -2.08 -11.08 20.64
CA ALA A 35 -0.96 -10.17 20.39
C ALA A 35 -0.90 -9.68 18.93
N ILE A 36 -1.09 -10.56 17.94
CA ILE A 36 -1.10 -10.15 16.53
C ILE A 36 -2.37 -9.36 16.20
N GLY A 37 -3.50 -9.67 16.85
CA GLY A 37 -4.75 -8.90 16.73
C GLY A 37 -4.59 -7.47 17.22
N GLU A 38 -4.01 -7.29 18.42
CA GLU A 38 -3.72 -5.97 19.00
C GLU A 38 -2.72 -5.17 18.15
N ALA A 39 -1.64 -5.80 17.68
CA ALA A 39 -0.67 -5.15 16.80
C ALA A 39 -1.29 -4.71 15.47
N THR A 40 -2.17 -5.53 14.89
CA THR A 40 -2.89 -5.21 13.66
C THR A 40 -3.88 -4.06 13.88
N ALA A 41 -4.66 -4.12 14.95
CA ALA A 41 -5.62 -3.08 15.31
C ALA A 41 -4.95 -1.74 15.59
N ALA A 42 -3.82 -1.74 16.33
CA ALA A 42 -3.04 -0.52 16.56
C ALA A 42 -2.53 0.08 15.25
N LYS A 43 -2.04 -0.75 14.33
CA LYS A 43 -1.59 -0.28 13.01
C LYS A 43 -2.75 0.21 12.13
N MET A 44 -3.93 -0.41 12.25
CA MET A 44 -5.14 0.00 11.51
C MET A 44 -5.69 1.37 11.93
N ALA A 45 -5.25 1.93 13.06
CA ALA A 45 -5.57 3.31 13.43
C ALA A 45 -4.93 4.35 12.49
N GLU A 46 -3.86 3.96 11.78
CA GLU A 46 -3.12 4.82 10.84
C GLU A 46 -3.32 4.41 9.37
N PHE A 47 -3.54 3.12 9.11
CA PHE A 47 -3.63 2.57 7.75
C PHE A 47 -4.87 1.71 7.57
N ARG A 48 -5.60 1.85 6.46
CA ARG A 48 -6.71 0.92 6.16
C ARG A 48 -6.22 -0.47 5.75
N ALA A 49 -4.97 -0.58 5.30
CA ALA A 49 -4.34 -1.80 4.84
C ALA A 49 -3.09 -2.13 5.68
N VAL A 50 -2.99 -3.38 6.16
CA VAL A 50 -1.88 -3.85 7.01
C VAL A 50 -1.35 -5.19 6.50
N ILE A 51 -0.04 -5.24 6.21
CA ILE A 51 0.64 -6.46 5.80
C ILE A 51 1.17 -7.21 7.02
N TRP A 52 0.92 -8.51 7.01
CA TRP A 52 1.60 -9.50 7.83
C TRP A 52 2.70 -10.16 7.00
N PRO A 53 3.99 -9.87 7.29
CA PRO A 53 5.10 -10.46 6.55
C PRO A 53 5.00 -12.00 6.55
N HIS A 54 5.28 -12.62 5.40
CA HIS A 54 5.19 -14.08 5.20
C HIS A 54 3.78 -14.70 5.40
N HIS A 55 2.71 -13.88 5.40
CA HIS A 55 1.35 -14.39 5.57
C HIS A 55 0.39 -13.76 4.57
N GLY A 56 0.13 -12.46 4.65
CA GLY A 56 -0.91 -11.83 3.82
C GLY A 56 -1.21 -10.38 4.17
N LEU A 57 -2.38 -9.94 3.75
CA LEU A 57 -2.87 -8.56 3.85
C LEU A 57 -4.21 -8.54 4.60
N PHE A 58 -4.37 -7.55 5.47
CA PHE A 58 -5.65 -7.15 6.04
C PHE A 58 -6.05 -5.80 5.47
N ALA A 59 -7.34 -5.59 5.21
CA ALA A 59 -7.87 -4.32 4.73
C ALA A 59 -9.20 -3.99 5.44
N SER A 60 -9.54 -2.71 5.46
CA SER A 60 -10.78 -2.17 6.01
C SER A 60 -11.37 -1.11 5.07
N GLY A 61 -12.70 -1.03 5.03
CA GLY A 61 -13.47 -0.09 4.23
C GLY A 61 -14.93 -0.06 4.68
N ASP A 62 -15.72 0.87 4.15
CA ASP A 62 -17.10 1.08 4.63
C ASP A 62 -18.08 0.07 4.01
N THR A 63 -17.71 -0.53 2.88
CA THR A 63 -18.47 -1.59 2.21
C THR A 63 -17.59 -2.79 1.81
N LEU A 64 -18.23 -3.91 1.50
CA LEU A 64 -17.52 -5.10 0.99
C LEU A 64 -16.79 -4.80 -0.32
N ASP A 65 -17.44 -4.09 -1.25
CA ASP A 65 -16.85 -3.76 -2.55
C ASP A 65 -15.65 -2.81 -2.41
N GLU A 66 -15.74 -1.82 -1.51
CA GLU A 66 -14.61 -0.93 -1.23
C GLU A 66 -13.44 -1.67 -0.57
N THR A 67 -13.72 -2.53 0.41
CA THR A 67 -12.69 -3.29 1.12
C THR A 67 -12.00 -4.27 0.17
N TYR A 68 -12.78 -4.96 -0.67
CA TYR A 68 -12.26 -5.89 -1.66
C TYR A 68 -11.49 -5.15 -2.76
N GLY A 69 -12.02 -4.02 -3.25
CA GLY A 69 -11.35 -3.16 -4.22
C GLY A 69 -10.01 -2.64 -3.70
N LEU A 70 -9.92 -2.23 -2.43
CA LEU A 70 -8.65 -1.84 -1.80
C LEU A 70 -7.62 -2.98 -1.86
N ILE A 71 -8.02 -4.22 -1.52
CA ILE A 71 -7.16 -5.40 -1.61
C ILE A 71 -6.72 -5.63 -3.07
N GLU A 72 -7.65 -5.58 -4.02
CA GLU A 72 -7.34 -5.82 -5.43
C GLU A 72 -6.37 -4.79 -6.01
N VAL A 73 -6.52 -3.51 -5.68
CA VAL A 73 -5.59 -2.46 -6.14
C VAL A 73 -4.19 -2.69 -5.56
N ILE A 74 -4.09 -3.02 -4.27
CA ILE A 74 -2.80 -3.32 -3.64
C ILE A 74 -2.14 -4.55 -4.27
N GLU A 75 -2.90 -5.64 -4.43
CA GLU A 75 -2.41 -6.89 -5.02
C GLU A 75 -2.02 -6.70 -6.49
N LYS A 76 -2.80 -5.93 -7.25
CA LYS A 76 -2.48 -5.62 -8.66
C LYS A 76 -1.16 -4.88 -8.77
N ALA A 77 -0.92 -3.88 -7.93
CA ALA A 77 0.35 -3.16 -7.89
C ALA A 77 1.51 -4.10 -7.53
N ALA A 78 1.33 -4.98 -6.54
CA ALA A 78 2.34 -5.96 -6.14
C ALA A 78 2.63 -6.97 -7.26
N MET A 79 1.61 -7.42 -7.98
CA MET A 79 1.75 -8.30 -9.14
C MET A 79 2.54 -7.64 -10.27
N ILE A 80 2.27 -6.37 -10.59
CA ILE A 80 3.05 -5.62 -11.58
C ILE A 80 4.52 -5.57 -11.18
N TYR A 81 4.81 -5.21 -9.92
CA TYR A 81 6.19 -5.17 -9.41
C TYR A 81 6.87 -6.55 -9.48
N SER A 82 6.16 -7.61 -9.09
CA SER A 82 6.64 -9.00 -9.16
C SER A 82 6.97 -9.41 -10.59
N GLN A 83 6.13 -9.02 -11.57
CA GLN A 83 6.37 -9.28 -12.99
C GLN A 83 7.58 -8.50 -13.54
N VAL A 84 7.82 -7.27 -13.08
CA VAL A 84 9.06 -6.54 -13.38
C VAL A 84 10.27 -7.30 -12.79
N GLY A 85 10.15 -7.79 -11.55
CA GLY A 85 11.13 -8.64 -10.89
C GLY A 85 11.48 -9.89 -11.72
N ALA A 86 10.46 -10.60 -12.20
CA ALA A 86 10.62 -11.78 -13.04
C ALA A 86 11.32 -11.50 -14.39
N GLN A 87 11.25 -10.26 -14.88
CA GLN A 87 11.89 -9.79 -16.11
C GLN A 87 13.30 -9.20 -15.89
N GLY A 88 13.92 -9.49 -14.75
CA GLY A 88 15.28 -9.03 -14.42
C GLY A 88 15.32 -7.85 -13.46
N GLY A 89 14.18 -7.39 -12.94
CA GLY A 89 14.08 -6.47 -11.81
C GLY A 89 14.53 -5.03 -12.06
N LYS A 90 14.91 -4.69 -13.29
CA LYS A 90 15.32 -3.33 -13.65
C LYS A 90 14.11 -2.48 -14.04
N ILE A 91 13.72 -1.55 -13.16
CA ILE A 91 12.77 -0.49 -13.51
C ILE A 91 13.50 0.52 -14.41
N LEU A 92 13.09 0.61 -15.68
CA LEU A 92 13.67 1.54 -16.65
C LEU A 92 13.11 2.97 -16.52
N GLN A 93 11.86 3.07 -16.06
CA GLN A 93 11.11 4.30 -15.86
C GLN A 93 10.01 4.04 -14.83
N GLU A 94 9.62 5.06 -14.08
CA GLU A 94 8.60 5.00 -13.04
C GLU A 94 7.84 6.33 -12.94
N ILE A 95 6.66 6.31 -12.31
CA ILE A 95 5.98 7.53 -11.90
C ILE A 95 6.87 8.23 -10.85
N THR A 96 7.21 9.50 -11.08
CA THR A 96 8.07 10.25 -10.15
C THR A 96 7.27 10.69 -8.92
N ASP A 97 7.96 11.03 -7.84
CA ASP A 97 7.30 11.52 -6.61
C ASP A 97 6.53 12.83 -6.87
N VAL A 98 7.04 13.69 -7.77
CA VAL A 98 6.32 14.90 -8.24
C VAL A 98 5.05 14.53 -9.00
N GLN A 99 5.10 13.55 -9.91
CA GLN A 99 3.92 13.11 -10.65
C GLN A 99 2.88 12.44 -9.73
N LEU A 100 3.34 11.70 -8.71
CA LEU A 100 2.45 11.16 -7.68
C LEU A 100 1.75 12.28 -6.89
N GLN A 101 2.49 13.33 -6.53
CA GLN A 101 1.93 14.51 -5.87
C GLN A 101 0.89 15.21 -6.77
N GLU A 102 1.17 15.39 -8.06
CA GLU A 102 0.22 15.95 -9.04
C GLU A 102 -1.07 15.13 -9.13
N ILE A 103 -0.98 13.80 -9.16
CA ILE A 103 -2.15 12.90 -9.15
C ILE A 103 -2.96 13.09 -7.86
N ALA A 104 -2.28 13.10 -6.71
CA ALA A 104 -2.95 13.26 -5.42
C ALA A 104 -3.69 14.60 -5.32
N GLU A 105 -3.06 15.70 -5.77
CA GLU A 105 -3.68 17.04 -5.83
C GLU A 105 -4.90 17.05 -6.75
N TYR A 106 -4.81 16.44 -7.93
CA TYR A 106 -5.93 16.37 -8.87
C TYR A 106 -7.15 15.65 -8.29
N PHE A 107 -6.94 14.58 -7.52
CA PHE A 107 -8.01 13.82 -6.87
C PHE A 107 -8.37 14.31 -5.45
N ASN A 108 -7.82 15.44 -5.00
CA ASN A 108 -7.99 15.99 -3.64
C ASN A 108 -7.61 15.00 -2.53
N MET A 109 -6.62 14.15 -2.77
CA MET A 109 -6.09 13.20 -1.80
C MET A 109 -4.87 13.78 -1.08
N THR A 110 -4.65 13.36 0.17
CA THR A 110 -3.49 13.76 0.97
C THR A 110 -2.61 12.54 1.22
N PRO A 111 -1.49 12.37 0.51
CA PRO A 111 -0.57 11.28 0.75
C PRO A 111 0.03 11.37 2.16
N HIS A 112 0.38 10.23 2.75
CA HIS A 112 1.03 10.20 4.06
C HIS A 112 2.27 11.10 4.10
N GLU A 113 2.36 11.94 5.13
CA GLU A 113 3.47 12.88 5.29
C GLU A 113 4.82 12.14 5.30
N GLY A 114 5.78 12.68 4.55
CA GLY A 114 7.12 12.11 4.43
C GLY A 114 7.24 10.85 3.57
N PHE A 115 6.16 10.36 2.93
CA PHE A 115 6.27 9.18 2.06
C PHE A 115 6.76 9.52 0.65
N LEU A 116 6.49 10.73 0.15
CA LEU A 116 7.03 11.28 -1.08
C LEU A 116 8.29 12.12 -0.80
N ASP A 117 9.26 12.12 -1.73
CA ASP A 117 10.39 13.06 -1.77
C ASP A 117 10.03 14.25 -2.67
N VAL A 118 9.21 15.17 -2.16
CA VAL A 118 8.81 16.42 -2.83
C VAL A 118 9.19 17.66 -2.02
#